data_AF-I2GLB2-F1
#
_entry.id   AF-I2GLB2-F1
#
_cell.length_a   1.000
_cell.length_b   1.000
_cell.length_c   1.000
_cell.angle_alpha   90.00
_cell.angle_beta   90.00
_cell.angle_gamma   90.00
#
_symmetry.space_group_name_H-M   'P 1'
#
loop_
_entity.id
_entity.type
_entity.pdbx_description
1 polymer ?
#
loop_
_entity_poly.entity_id
_entity_poly.type
_entity_poly.pdbx_seq_one_letter_code
_entity_poly.pdbx_strand_id
1 'polypeptide(L)'
;MLIVGDSPYWTLRLLSKHLQALGLQSGDAVMVHAALRSAGPMLGGPDTLIEALLDVLGPEGTLLCYVNWEQQYEDAIDETGHVPEALKADIPPFDPAASRASRDHGAFAEFVRTTPGAHRSRNPGASVAGPPGSLPITHLTTDMARALLSTSLLQQTAKC
;
A
#
# COMPACT_ATOMS: atom_id res chain seq x y z
N MET A 1 -18.95 10.77 -0.85
CA MET A 1 -18.87 10.58 -2.32
C MET A 1 -19.73 11.63 -3.02
N LEU A 2 -19.41 11.96 -4.28
CA LEU A 2 -20.31 12.70 -5.17
C LEU A 2 -21.15 11.68 -5.95
N ILE A 3 -22.41 11.98 -6.16
CA ILE A 3 -23.28 11.19 -7.04
C ILE A 3 -23.40 11.90 -8.37
N VAL A 4 -23.10 11.20 -9.47
CA VAL A 4 -23.27 11.70 -10.84
C VAL A 4 -24.12 10.69 -11.60
N GLY A 5 -25.35 11.08 -11.95
CA GLY A 5 -26.38 10.12 -12.37
C GLY A 5 -26.66 9.13 -11.25
N ASP A 6 -26.57 7.83 -11.55
CA ASP A 6 -26.75 6.75 -10.57
C ASP A 6 -25.42 6.23 -9.97
N SER A 7 -24.29 6.87 -10.30
CA SER A 7 -22.96 6.37 -9.93
C SER A 7 -22.30 7.22 -8.83
N PRO A 8 -21.83 6.59 -7.73
CA PRO A 8 -21.08 7.28 -6.69
C PRO A 8 -19.58 7.32 -7.01
N TYR A 9 -18.95 8.49 -6.83
CA TYR A 9 -17.52 8.69 -7.04
C TYR A 9 -16.87 9.35 -5.81
N TRP A 10 -15.74 8.79 -5.40
CA TRP A 10 -14.76 9.53 -4.64
C TRP A 10 -14.02 10.49 -5.56
N THR A 11 -13.87 11.73 -5.09
CA THR A 11 -12.98 12.73 -5.68
C THR A 11 -11.87 13.02 -4.69
N LEU A 12 -10.73 13.51 -5.17
CA LEU A 12 -9.60 13.91 -4.35
C LEU A 12 -10.05 14.76 -3.16
N ARG A 13 -10.73 15.88 -3.43
CA ARG A 13 -11.27 16.79 -2.41
C ARG A 13 -12.15 16.10 -1.35
N LEU A 14 -13.01 15.17 -1.75
CA LEU A 14 -13.88 14.48 -0.79
C LEU A 14 -13.13 13.44 0.03
N LEU A 15 -12.17 12.73 -0.57
CA LEU A 15 -11.32 11.79 0.14
C LEU A 15 -10.44 12.52 1.16
N SER A 16 -9.76 13.60 0.77
CA SER A 16 -8.91 14.37 1.69
C SER A 16 -9.70 14.87 2.91
N LYS A 17 -10.91 15.41 2.69
CA LYS A 17 -11.80 15.81 3.80
C LYS A 17 -12.21 14.65 4.69
N HIS A 18 -12.48 13.48 4.10
CA HIS A 18 -12.86 12.30 4.86
C HIS A 18 -11.70 11.77 5.70
N LEU A 19 -10.49 11.71 5.14
CA LEU A 19 -9.27 11.31 5.83
C LEU A 19 -8.95 12.25 7.00
N GLN A 20 -9.09 13.56 6.80
CA GLN A 20 -8.95 14.55 7.88
C GLN A 20 -10.01 14.35 8.98
N ALA A 21 -11.26 14.09 8.61
CA ALA A 21 -12.34 13.83 9.57
C ALA A 21 -12.13 12.52 10.35
N LEU A 22 -11.40 11.55 9.78
CA LEU A 22 -10.95 10.33 10.46
C LEU A 22 -9.77 10.58 11.40
N GLY A 23 -9.19 11.79 11.39
CA GLY A 23 -8.15 12.21 12.31
C GLY A 23 -6.73 12.22 11.73
N LEU A 24 -6.54 11.98 10.43
CA LEU A 24 -5.22 12.14 9.81
C LEU A 24 -4.82 13.61 9.77
N GLN A 25 -3.56 13.86 10.11
CA GLN A 25 -2.98 15.20 10.20
C GLN A 25 -1.71 15.31 9.36
N SER A 26 -1.33 16.56 9.08
CA SER A 26 -0.06 16.86 8.42
C SER A 26 1.11 16.38 9.28
N GLY A 27 2.08 15.72 8.67
CA GLY A 27 3.25 15.15 9.33
C GLY A 27 3.05 13.73 9.87
N ASP A 28 1.85 13.16 9.77
CA ASP A 28 1.63 11.78 10.20
C ASP A 28 2.42 10.78 9.33
N ALA A 29 2.83 9.68 9.94
CA ALA A 29 3.33 8.50 9.24
C ALA A 29 2.26 7.39 9.31
N VAL A 30 1.70 7.03 8.15
CA VAL A 30 0.59 6.08 8.06
C VAL A 30 0.95 4.89 7.18
N MET A 31 0.55 3.71 7.62
CA MET A 31 0.65 2.48 6.84
C MET A 31 -0.76 2.05 6.40
N VAL A 32 -0.98 1.91 5.10
CA VAL A 32 -2.32 1.72 4.53
C VAL A 32 -2.50 0.33 3.94
N HIS A 33 -3.61 -0.30 4.33
CA HIS A 33 -4.20 -1.46 3.67
C HIS A 33 -5.54 -1.06 3.05
N ALA A 34 -5.70 -1.23 1.74
CA ALA A 34 -6.88 -0.73 1.02
C ALA A 34 -7.59 -1.84 0.23
N ALA A 35 -8.84 -2.11 0.61
CA ALA A 35 -9.76 -2.93 -0.18
C ALA A 35 -10.48 -2.04 -1.21
N LEU A 36 -9.84 -1.80 -2.35
CA LEU A 36 -10.33 -0.87 -3.39
C LEU A 36 -11.77 -1.17 -3.87
N ARG A 37 -12.16 -2.45 -3.91
CA ARG A 37 -13.55 -2.83 -4.25
C ARG A 37 -14.56 -2.34 -3.22
N SER A 38 -14.24 -2.42 -1.93
CA SER A 38 -15.10 -1.96 -0.84
C SER A 38 -15.13 -0.43 -0.72
N ALA A 39 -14.04 0.23 -1.10
CA ALA A 39 -13.94 1.69 -1.15
C ALA A 39 -14.92 2.33 -2.14
N GLY A 40 -15.25 1.59 -3.21
CA GLY A 40 -16.05 2.09 -4.31
C GLY A 40 -15.24 2.90 -5.32
N PRO A 41 -15.89 3.37 -6.39
CA PRO A 41 -15.23 4.05 -7.50
C PRO A 41 -14.56 5.36 -7.07
N MET A 42 -13.35 5.59 -7.57
CA MET A 42 -12.59 6.82 -7.43
C MET A 42 -12.39 7.44 -8.81
N LEU A 43 -12.49 8.76 -8.92
CA LEU A 43 -12.49 9.45 -10.21
C LEU A 43 -11.23 9.17 -11.04
N GLY A 44 -10.05 9.12 -10.41
CA GLY A 44 -8.78 8.74 -11.03
C GLY A 44 -8.31 7.34 -10.63
N GLY A 45 -9.21 6.44 -10.22
CA GLY A 45 -8.84 5.13 -9.71
C GLY A 45 -8.05 5.21 -8.39
N PRO A 46 -7.22 4.20 -8.07
CA PRO A 46 -6.47 4.13 -6.80
C PRO A 46 -5.52 5.32 -6.58
N ASP A 47 -5.04 5.95 -7.65
CA ASP A 47 -4.18 7.13 -7.58
C ASP A 47 -4.88 8.29 -6.86
N THR A 48 -6.21 8.42 -6.96
CA THR A 48 -6.95 9.44 -6.20
C THR A 48 -6.84 9.24 -4.69
N LEU A 49 -6.74 7.99 -4.21
CA LEU A 49 -6.53 7.72 -2.79
C LEU A 49 -5.08 8.01 -2.38
N ILE A 50 -4.10 7.69 -3.23
CA ILE A 50 -2.68 8.01 -2.99
C ILE A 50 -2.51 9.53 -2.88
N GLU A 51 -3.02 10.28 -3.86
CA GLU A 51 -3.00 11.73 -3.87
C GLU A 51 -3.70 12.31 -2.64
N ALA A 52 -4.89 11.81 -2.28
CA ALA A 52 -5.62 12.31 -1.11
C ALA A 52 -4.86 12.09 0.20
N LEU A 53 -4.18 10.95 0.36
CA LEU A 53 -3.33 10.67 1.51
C LEU A 53 -2.14 11.63 1.53
N LEU A 54 -1.40 11.75 0.42
CA LEU A 54 -0.25 12.67 0.35
C LEU A 54 -0.64 14.13 0.60
N ASP A 55 -1.80 14.58 0.10
CA ASP A 55 -2.32 15.92 0.35
C ASP A 55 -2.60 16.19 1.84
N VAL A 56 -3.15 15.20 2.56
CA VAL A 56 -3.49 15.33 3.98
C VAL A 56 -2.25 15.23 4.86
N LEU A 57 -1.35 14.31 4.55
CA LEU A 57 -0.10 14.08 5.26
C LEU A 57 0.90 15.24 5.03
N GLY A 58 0.81 15.92 3.90
CA GLY A 58 1.70 17.02 3.54
C GLY A 58 3.14 16.56 3.30
N PRO A 59 4.06 17.51 3.06
CA PRO A 59 5.45 17.21 2.67
C PRO A 59 6.27 16.52 3.77
N GLU A 60 5.90 16.72 5.03
CA GLU A 60 6.58 16.12 6.19
C GLU A 60 6.01 14.76 6.58
N GLY A 61 4.86 14.39 6.03
CA GLY A 61 4.22 13.12 6.34
C GLY A 61 4.77 11.96 5.52
N THR A 62 4.35 10.74 5.87
CA THR A 62 4.85 9.52 5.25
C THR A 62 3.72 8.54 5.00
N LEU A 63 3.59 8.10 3.74
CA LEU A 63 2.68 7.02 3.34
C LEU A 63 3.48 5.73 3.10
N LEU A 64 3.07 4.65 3.76
CA LEU A 64 3.62 3.31 3.58
C LEU A 64 2.54 2.30 3.23
N CYS A 65 2.93 1.27 2.50
CA CYS A 65 2.13 0.07 2.28
C CYS A 65 2.98 -1.17 2.54
N TYR A 66 2.34 -2.20 3.08
CA TYR A 66 2.89 -3.55 3.00
C TYR A 66 2.79 -4.02 1.56
N VAL A 67 3.92 -4.45 0.99
CA VAL A 67 4.00 -4.81 -0.42
C VAL A 67 4.12 -6.31 -0.58
N ASN A 68 5.03 -6.93 0.20
CA ASN A 68 5.47 -8.32 -0.03
C ASN A 68 5.92 -8.53 -1.49
N TRP A 69 6.47 -9.67 -1.85
CA TRP A 69 6.86 -9.98 -3.22
C TRP A 69 6.00 -11.10 -3.78
N GLU A 70 5.42 -10.88 -4.97
CA GLU A 70 4.71 -11.92 -5.71
C GLU A 70 5.66 -13.08 -6.02
N GLN A 71 5.48 -14.18 -5.30
CA GLN A 71 6.29 -15.39 -5.40
C GLN A 71 5.38 -16.60 -5.48
N GLN A 72 5.44 -17.32 -6.61
CA GLN A 72 4.65 -18.55 -6.78
C GLN A 72 5.38 -19.80 -6.25
N TYR A 73 6.65 -19.69 -5.92
CA TYR A 73 7.44 -20.84 -5.45
C TYR A 73 7.19 -21.19 -3.98
N GLU A 74 6.51 -20.32 -3.20
CA GLU A 74 6.25 -20.56 -1.78
C GLU A 74 5.43 -21.84 -1.55
N ASP A 75 4.50 -22.16 -2.46
CA ASP A 75 3.73 -23.41 -2.45
C ASP A 75 4.58 -24.66 -2.72
N ALA A 76 5.78 -24.49 -3.27
CA ALA A 76 6.70 -25.57 -3.56
C ALA A 76 7.73 -25.80 -2.45
N ILE A 77 7.74 -24.97 -1.40
CA ILE A 77 8.64 -25.13 -0.24
C ILE A 77 8.31 -26.45 0.46
N ASP A 78 9.34 -27.26 0.73
CA ASP A 78 9.18 -28.53 1.42
C ASP A 78 8.90 -28.37 2.93
N GLU A 79 8.59 -29.48 3.60
CA GLU A 79 8.30 -29.52 5.04
C GLU A 79 9.44 -29.02 5.93
N THR A 80 10.66 -28.92 5.38
CA THR A 80 11.86 -28.42 6.08
C THR A 80 12.12 -26.94 5.82
N GLY A 81 11.27 -26.27 5.03
CA GLY A 81 11.40 -24.85 4.70
C GLY A 81 12.35 -24.56 3.55
N HIS A 82 12.72 -25.57 2.74
CA HIS A 82 13.62 -25.39 1.61
C HIS A 82 12.89 -25.36 0.28
N VAL A 83 13.37 -24.52 -0.62
CA VAL A 83 12.98 -24.55 -2.03
C VAL A 83 13.59 -25.80 -2.69
N PRO A 84 12.83 -26.60 -3.44
CA PRO A 84 13.34 -27.75 -4.18
C PRO A 84 14.48 -27.37 -5.13
N GLU A 85 15.54 -28.18 -5.18
CA GLU A 85 16.72 -27.90 -6.01
C GLU A 85 16.37 -27.70 -7.49
N ALA A 86 15.38 -28.44 -7.99
CA ALA A 86 14.90 -28.34 -9.37
C ALA A 86 14.30 -26.96 -9.73
N LEU A 87 13.91 -26.13 -8.75
CA LEU A 87 13.34 -24.80 -8.98
C LEU A 87 14.32 -23.67 -8.72
N LYS A 88 15.39 -23.90 -7.93
CA LYS A 88 16.28 -22.83 -7.45
C LYS A 88 16.89 -22.00 -8.58
N ALA A 89 17.27 -22.64 -9.68
CA ALA A 89 17.90 -21.97 -10.82
C ALA A 89 16.93 -21.06 -11.60
N ASP A 90 15.63 -21.33 -11.52
CA ASP A 90 14.58 -20.66 -12.31
C ASP A 90 13.82 -19.59 -11.51
N ILE A 91 14.02 -19.52 -10.19
CA ILE A 91 13.40 -18.48 -9.35
C ILE A 91 14.07 -17.13 -9.63
N PRO A 92 13.33 -16.12 -10.12
CA PRO A 92 13.89 -14.80 -10.32
C PRO A 92 14.32 -14.23 -8.97
N PRO A 93 15.49 -13.58 -8.85
CA PRO A 93 15.88 -12.92 -7.62
C PRO A 93 14.95 -11.75 -7.32
N PHE A 94 14.81 -11.43 -6.04
CA PHE A 94 14.09 -10.23 -5.61
C PHE A 94 14.84 -8.96 -6.05
N ASP A 95 14.15 -8.08 -6.78
CA ASP A 95 14.60 -6.73 -7.12
C ASP A 95 13.57 -5.72 -6.58
N PRO A 96 13.92 -4.88 -5.59
CA PRO A 96 12.99 -3.88 -5.06
C PRO A 96 12.36 -2.96 -6.12
N ALA A 97 13.06 -2.69 -7.23
CA ALA A 97 12.57 -1.84 -8.31
C ALA A 97 11.60 -2.58 -9.24
N ALA A 98 11.91 -3.84 -9.59
CA ALA A 98 11.19 -4.59 -10.62
C ALA A 98 10.16 -5.59 -10.08
N SER A 99 10.45 -6.25 -8.95
CA SER A 99 9.59 -7.26 -8.36
C SER A 99 8.21 -6.69 -8.04
N ARG A 100 7.15 -7.40 -8.42
CA ARG A 100 5.76 -6.96 -8.19
C ARG A 100 5.35 -7.13 -6.73
N ALA A 101 4.40 -6.31 -6.29
CA ALA A 101 3.71 -6.51 -5.02
C ALA A 101 2.91 -7.82 -5.04
N SER A 102 2.78 -8.47 -3.88
CA SER A 102 1.90 -9.65 -3.78
C SER A 102 0.45 -9.24 -3.99
N ARG A 103 -0.28 -10.03 -4.78
CA ARG A 103 -1.71 -9.84 -5.04
C ARG A 103 -2.59 -10.08 -3.80
N ASP A 104 -2.08 -10.79 -2.78
CA ASP A 104 -2.81 -11.07 -1.54
C ASP A 104 -3.08 -9.83 -0.71
N HIS A 105 -2.29 -8.76 -0.91
CA HIS A 105 -2.45 -7.49 -0.19
C HIS A 105 -3.20 -6.44 -1.01
N GLY A 106 -3.83 -6.87 -2.11
CA GLY A 106 -4.64 -6.02 -2.99
C GLY A 106 -3.81 -5.13 -3.92
N ALA A 107 -4.47 -4.61 -4.95
CA ALA A 107 -3.79 -3.84 -5.99
C ALA A 107 -3.21 -2.51 -5.50
N PHE A 108 -3.69 -1.96 -4.38
CA PHE A 108 -3.22 -0.65 -3.88
C PHE A 108 -1.72 -0.62 -3.59
N ALA A 109 -1.16 -1.71 -3.04
CA ALA A 109 0.27 -1.81 -2.77
C ALA A 109 1.12 -1.70 -4.05
N GLU A 110 0.66 -2.29 -5.15
CA GLU A 110 1.34 -2.18 -6.44
C GLU A 110 1.27 -0.75 -6.97
N PHE A 111 0.12 -0.08 -6.89
CA PHE A 111 -0.01 1.32 -7.30
C PHE A 111 0.96 2.22 -6.54
N VAL A 112 1.00 2.11 -5.21
CA VAL A 112 1.93 2.86 -4.35
C VAL A 112 3.40 2.57 -4.70
N ARG A 113 3.75 1.30 -4.89
CA ARG A 113 5.13 0.89 -5.26
C ARG A 113 5.55 1.44 -6.62
N THR A 114 4.61 1.60 -7.54
CA THR A 114 4.87 2.12 -8.89
C THR A 114 4.72 3.63 -9.04
N THR A 115 4.34 4.34 -7.97
CA THR A 115 4.35 5.81 -7.97
C THR A 115 5.75 6.31 -8.34
N PRO A 116 5.90 7.27 -9.26
CA PRO A 116 7.20 7.79 -9.65
C PRO A 116 8.05 8.24 -8.44
N GLY A 117 9.25 7.68 -8.32
CA GLY A 117 10.18 7.95 -7.22
C GLY A 117 9.83 7.24 -5.90
N ALA A 118 8.89 6.30 -5.89
CA ALA A 118 8.64 5.45 -4.74
C ALA A 118 9.89 4.66 -4.35
N HIS A 119 10.04 4.44 -3.05
CA HIS A 119 11.09 3.62 -2.47
C HIS A 119 10.49 2.32 -1.91
N ARG A 120 11.25 1.23 -1.98
CA ARG A 120 10.88 -0.07 -1.42
C ARG A 120 12.01 -0.65 -0.58
N SER A 121 11.69 -1.21 0.58
CA SER A 121 12.67 -1.88 1.44
C SER A 121 13.16 -3.20 0.83
N ARG A 122 14.32 -3.69 1.31
CA ARG A 122 15.06 -4.80 0.68
C ARG A 122 14.70 -6.20 1.18
N ASN A 123 13.84 -6.32 2.18
CA ASN A 123 13.38 -7.63 2.63
C ASN A 123 12.30 -8.13 1.64
N PRO A 124 12.48 -9.27 0.94
CA PRO A 124 11.53 -9.70 -0.08
C PRO A 124 10.11 -9.90 0.47
N GLY A 125 9.99 -10.77 1.48
CA GLY A 125 8.71 -11.14 2.10
C GLY A 125 8.12 -10.01 2.96
N ALA A 126 8.96 -9.28 3.68
CA ALA A 126 8.51 -8.21 4.58
C ALA A 126 8.63 -6.80 3.95
N SER A 127 8.68 -6.69 2.61
CA SER A 127 8.92 -5.40 1.98
C SER A 127 7.76 -4.43 2.19
N VAL A 128 8.13 -3.18 2.48
CA VAL A 128 7.24 -2.03 2.49
C VAL A 128 7.67 -1.05 1.40
N ALA A 129 6.71 -0.30 0.85
CA ALA A 129 7.00 0.79 -0.08
C ALA A 129 6.18 2.02 0.26
N GLY A 130 6.68 3.16 -0.18
CA GLY A 130 6.00 4.44 -0.08
C GLY A 130 6.42 5.34 -1.24
N PRO A 131 5.58 6.31 -1.63
CA PRO A 131 5.97 7.36 -2.57
C PRO A 131 7.15 8.18 -2.03
N PRO A 132 7.75 9.07 -2.85
CA PRO A 132 8.76 10.00 -2.34
C PRO A 132 8.18 10.84 -1.19
N GLY A 133 8.95 10.97 -0.10
CA GLY A 133 8.58 11.71 1.10
C GLY A 133 9.80 12.02 1.98
N SER A 134 9.60 12.69 3.12
CA SER A 134 10.66 13.22 3.98
C SER A 134 11.49 12.15 4.71
N LEU A 135 10.97 10.92 4.89
CA LEU A 135 11.68 9.84 5.59
C LEU A 135 12.33 8.83 4.63
N PRO A 136 13.65 8.57 4.77
CA PRO A 136 14.31 7.52 4.00
C PRO A 136 13.82 6.14 4.45
N ILE A 137 13.14 5.42 3.55
CA ILE A 137 12.60 4.06 3.77
C ILE A 137 13.69 3.04 4.16
N THR A 138 14.97 3.36 3.96
CA THR A 138 16.13 2.52 4.29
C THR A 138 16.33 2.27 5.78
N HIS A 139 15.66 2.99 6.69
CA HIS A 139 15.77 2.79 8.15
C HIS A 139 14.54 2.11 8.80
N LEU A 140 13.52 1.71 8.03
CA LEU A 140 12.22 1.28 8.55
C LEU A 140 12.14 -0.21 8.98
N THR A 141 13.26 -0.91 9.15
CA THR A 141 13.26 -2.38 9.35
C THR A 141 12.92 -2.87 10.77
N THR A 142 12.64 -2.01 11.75
CA THR A 142 12.51 -2.50 13.14
C THR A 142 11.46 -1.79 14.03
N ASP A 143 11.03 -0.55 13.75
CA ASP A 143 10.33 0.28 14.74
C ASP A 143 8.93 0.78 14.34
N MET A 144 8.11 -0.07 13.71
CA MET A 144 6.72 0.28 13.31
C MET A 144 5.63 -0.25 14.25
N ALA A 145 5.95 -0.56 15.52
CA ALA A 145 4.94 -1.00 16.50
C ALA A 145 3.96 0.12 16.92
N ARG A 146 4.20 1.38 16.53
CA ARG A 146 3.37 2.55 16.92
C ARG A 146 2.51 3.17 15.82
N ALA A 147 2.72 2.80 14.55
CA ALA A 147 1.98 3.37 13.40
C ALA A 147 0.84 2.45 12.90
N LEU A 148 0.53 1.37 13.63
CA LEU A 148 -0.60 0.49 13.36
C LEU A 148 -1.91 1.16 13.81
N LEU A 149 -2.34 2.21 13.11
CA LEU A 149 -3.76 2.38 12.93
C LEU A 149 -4.19 1.27 11.97
N SER A 150 -4.57 0.11 12.51
CA SER A 150 -5.36 -0.89 11.79
C SER A 150 -6.76 -0.34 11.57
N THR A 151 -6.88 0.81 10.94
CA THR A 151 -8.15 1.24 10.38
C THR A 151 -8.28 0.45 9.09
N SER A 152 -9.20 -0.51 9.05
CA SER A 152 -9.80 -0.95 7.81
C SER A 152 -10.59 0.25 7.24
N LEU A 153 -9.87 1.26 6.75
CA LEU A 153 -10.37 2.60 6.41
C LEU A 153 -11.51 2.56 5.39
N LEU A 154 -11.63 1.45 4.66
CA LEU A 154 -12.62 1.23 3.60
C LEU A 154 -13.59 0.08 3.89
N GLN A 155 -13.53 -0.56 5.07
CA GLN A 155 -14.57 -1.51 5.50
C GLN A 155 -15.66 -0.87 6.36
N GLN A 156 -15.43 0.33 6.93
CA GLN A 156 -16.48 1.04 7.68
C GLN A 156 -17.59 1.62 6.78
N THR A 157 -17.42 1.65 5.46
CA THR A 157 -18.42 2.16 4.50
C THR A 157 -19.48 1.14 4.08
N ALA A 158 -19.46 -0.10 4.57
CA ALA A 158 -20.45 -1.13 4.22
C ALA A 158 -21.48 -1.43 5.33
N LYS A 159 -21.53 -0.63 6.41
CA LYS A 159 -22.48 -0.80 7.53
C LYS A 159 -23.23 0.48 7.93
N CYS A 160 -23.54 1.34 6.98
CA CYS A 160 -24.58 2.36 7.15
C CYS A 160 -25.61 2.23 6.03
#